data_AF-A0A920QLF3-F1
#
_entry.id   AF-A0A920QLF3-F1
#
_cell.length_a   1.000
_cell.length_b   1.000
_cell.length_c   1.000
_cell.angle_alpha   90.00
_cell.angle_beta   90.00
_cell.angle_gamma   90.00
#
_symmetry.space_group_name_H-M   'P 1'
#
loop_
_entity.id
_entity.type
_entity.pdbx_description
1 polymer ?
#
loop_
_entity_poly.entity_id
_entity_poly.type
_entity_poly.pdbx_seq_one_letter_code
_entity_poly.pdbx_strand_id
1 'polypeptide(L)' 'MLGYAVKLSLEPWNMGEADVQELRDAGFSNPGILDIAHVTGYYAYVNRLADGLGVDLESFWKEN' A
#
# COMPACT_ATOMS: atom_id res chain seq x y z
N MET A 1 -7.76 7.70 2.10
CA MET A 1 -7.10 6.69 1.23
C MET A 1 -5.59 6.68 1.40
N LEU A 2 -4.85 7.70 0.94
CA LEU A 2 -3.38 7.68 0.98
C LEU A 2 -2.81 7.63 2.42
N GLY A 3 -3.45 8.28 3.39
CA GLY A 3 -3.06 8.17 4.80
C GLY A 3 -3.12 6.73 5.33
N TYR A 4 -4.19 6.00 5.01
CA TYR A 4 -4.31 4.56 5.30
C TYR A 4 -3.19 3.76 4.63
N ALA A 5 -2.90 4.03 3.35
CA ALA A 5 -1.85 3.31 2.61
C ALA A 5 -0.45 3.56 3.20
N VAL A 6 -0.16 4.79 3.61
CA VAL A 6 1.10 5.15 4.30
C VAL A 6 1.21 4.39 5.63
N LYS A 7 0.17 4.45 6.48
CA LYS A 7 0.19 3.76 7.78
C LYS A 7 0.35 2.24 7.61
N LEU A 8 -0.41 1.63 6.70
CA LEU A 8 -0.33 0.19 6.41
C LEU A 8 1.05 -0.23 5.87
N SER A 9 1.75 0.67 5.17
CA SER A 9 3.09 0.38 4.63
C SER A 9 4.19 0.50 5.68
N LEU A 10 4.10 1.50 6.58
CA LEU A 10 5.14 1.82 7.56
C LEU A 10 4.94 1.13 8.91
N GLU A 11 3.70 1.03 9.37
CA GLU A 11 3.32 0.53 10.70
C GLU A 11 2.16 -0.48 10.64
N PRO A 12 2.25 -1.57 9.83
CA PRO A 12 1.16 -2.53 9.70
C PRO A 12 0.74 -3.19 11.04
N TRP A 13 1.64 -3.28 12.02
CA TRP A 13 1.36 -3.79 13.36
C TRP A 13 0.48 -2.85 14.22
N ASN A 14 0.31 -1.60 13.78
CA ASN A 14 -0.43 -0.56 14.49
C ASN A 14 -1.78 -0.25 13.81
N MET A 15 -2.20 -1.08 12.85
CA MET A 15 -3.49 -0.94 12.17
C MET A 15 -4.64 -1.37 13.10
N GLY A 16 -5.77 -0.66 13.03
CA GLY A 16 -6.96 -0.96 13.81
C GLY A 16 -8.26 -0.58 13.09
N GLU A 17 -9.39 -0.82 13.77
CA GLU A 17 -10.73 -0.55 13.23
C GLU A 17 -10.94 0.93 12.91
N ALA A 18 -10.34 1.84 13.69
CA ALA A 18 -10.43 3.28 13.46
C ALA A 18 -9.89 3.68 12.07
N ASP A 19 -8.81 3.08 11.61
CA ASP A 19 -8.24 3.37 10.28
C ASP A 19 -9.19 2.96 9.15
N VAL A 20 -9.93 1.86 9.35
CA VAL A 20 -10.98 1.40 8.43
C VAL A 20 -12.19 2.32 8.49
N GLN A 21 -12.56 2.79 9.69
CA GLN A 21 -13.67 3.71 9.87
C GLN A 21 -13.42 5.05 9.19
N GLU A 22 -12.20 5.61 9.25
CA GLU A 22 -11.84 6.82 8.51
C GLU A 22 -12.05 6.69 6.99
N LEU A 23 -11.82 5.49 6.42
CA LEU A 23 -12.12 5.24 5.01
C LEU A 23 -13.63 5.17 4.75
N ARG A 24 -14.41 4.56 5.65
CA ARG A 24 -15.88 4.55 5.55
C ARG A 24 -16.43 5.97 5.60
N ASP A 25 -15.94 6.78 6.53
CA ASP A 25 -16.35 8.18 6.72
C ASP A 25 -15.99 9.05 5.51
N ALA A 26 -14.89 8.71 4.82
CA ALA A 26 -14.51 9.31 3.54
C ALA A 26 -15.36 8.80 2.34
N GLY A 27 -16.33 7.92 2.55
CA GLY A 27 -17.26 7.43 1.53
C GLY A 27 -16.84 6.17 0.79
N PHE A 28 -15.78 5.47 1.23
CA PHE A 28 -15.39 4.20 0.61
C PHE A 28 -16.30 3.06 1.05
N SER A 29 -16.69 2.23 0.07
CA SER A 29 -17.43 0.99 0.32
C SER A 29 -16.53 -0.11 0.89
N ASN A 30 -17.11 -1.15 1.50
CA ASN A 30 -16.34 -2.30 1.99
C ASN A 30 -15.45 -2.94 0.90
N PRO A 31 -15.94 -3.18 -0.34
CA PRO A 31 -15.07 -3.66 -1.42
C PRO A 31 -13.96 -2.65 -1.77
N GLY A 32 -14.26 -1.35 -1.80
CA GLY A 32 -13.23 -0.33 -2.08
C GLY A 32 -12.14 -0.26 -1.02
N ILE A 33 -12.49 -0.45 0.26
CA ILE A 33 -11.51 -0.55 1.35
C ILE A 33 -10.63 -1.79 1.19
N LEU A 34 -11.23 -2.93 0.82
CA LEU A 34 -10.48 -4.15 0.52
C LEU A 34 -9.50 -3.92 -0.63
N ASP A 35 -9.92 -3.25 -1.70
CA ASP A 35 -9.04 -2.94 -2.85
C ASP A 35 -7.87 -2.04 -2.43
N ILE A 36 -8.11 -1.01 -1.61
CA ILE A 36 -7.06 -0.15 -1.06
C ILE A 36 -6.04 -0.96 -0.26
N ALA A 37 -6.51 -1.81 0.66
CA ALA A 37 -5.64 -2.64 1.47
C ALA A 37 -4.84 -3.64 0.62
N HIS A 38 -5.50 -4.26 -0.36
CA HIS A 38 -4.89 -5.26 -1.24
C HIS A 38 -3.80 -4.65 -2.12
N VAL A 39 -4.07 -3.53 -2.81
CA VAL A 39 -3.07 -2.85 -3.65
C VAL A 39 -1.89 -2.37 -2.81
N THR A 40 -2.16 -1.77 -1.65
CA THR A 40 -1.09 -1.31 -0.74
C THR A 40 -0.21 -2.46 -0.29
N GLY A 41 -0.81 -3.56 0.18
CA GLY A 41 -0.09 -4.74 0.63
C GLY A 41 0.71 -5.43 -0.48
N TYR A 42 0.14 -5.52 -1.69
CA TYR A 42 0.80 -6.07 -2.86
C TYR A 42 2.08 -5.31 -3.21
N TYR A 43 2.03 -3.98 -3.30
CA TYR A 43 3.23 -3.19 -3.57
C TYR A 43 4.24 -3.26 -2.43
N ALA A 44 3.79 -3.30 -1.17
CA ALA A 44 4.70 -3.47 -0.05
C ALA A 44 5.44 -4.83 -0.12
N TYR A 45 4.81 -5.89 -0.62
CA TYR A 45 5.47 -7.17 -0.88
C TYR A 45 6.46 -7.09 -2.05
N VAL A 46 6.02 -6.57 -3.20
CA VAL A 46 6.86 -6.47 -4.40
C VAL A 46 8.09 -5.60 -4.16
N ASN A 47 7.93 -4.44 -3.49
CA ASN A 47 9.04 -3.55 -3.18
C ASN A 47 10.07 -4.25 -2.28
N ARG A 48 9.64 -5.02 -1.27
CA ARG A 48 10.56 -5.79 -0.42
C ARG A 48 11.34 -6.85 -1.20
N LEU A 49 10.73 -7.47 -2.20
CA LEU A 49 11.43 -8.41 -3.07
C LEU A 49 12.43 -7.70 -3.97
N ALA A 50 12.01 -6.62 -4.65
CA ALA A 50 12.86 -5.88 -5.57
C ALA A 50 14.05 -5.26 -4.82
N ASP A 51 13.78 -4.47 -3.78
CA ASP A 51 14.81 -3.77 -3.01
C ASP A 51 15.67 -4.74 -2.20
N GLY A 52 15.04 -5.77 -1.61
CA GLY A 52 15.73 -6.76 -0.77
C GLY A 52 16.68 -7.68 -1.54
N LEU A 53 16.44 -7.88 -2.84
CA LEU A 53 17.29 -8.68 -3.72
C LEU A 53 18.17 -7.81 -4.65
N GLY A 54 18.01 -6.49 -4.63
CA GLY A 54 18.74 -5.57 -5.51
C GLY A 54 18.33 -5.70 -6.99
N VAL A 55 17.04 -5.93 -7.26
CA VAL A 55 16.51 -5.98 -8.62
C VAL A 55 16.59 -4.60 -9.26
N ASP A 56 17.34 -4.51 -10.35
CA ASP A 56 17.45 -3.29 -11.16
C ASP A 56 16.17 -3.03 -11.97
N LEU A 57 15.87 -1.75 -12.17
CA LEU A 57 14.88 -1.36 -13.17
C LEU A 57 15.39 -1.67 -14.58
N GLU A 58 14.45 -2.05 -15.45
CA GLU A 58 14.68 -2.24 -16.88
C GLU A 58 15.34 -1.00 -17.50
N SER A 59 16.22 -1.22 -18.48
CA SER A 59 17.05 -0.16 -19.08
C SER A 59 16.25 1.02 -19.62
N PHE A 60 15.04 0.79 -20.14
CA PHE A 60 14.19 1.84 -20.69
C PHE A 60 13.69 2.86 -19.64
N TRP A 61 13.72 2.53 -18.35
CA TRP A 61 13.38 3.49 -17.27
C TRP A 61 14.55 4.41 -16.89
N LYS A 62 15.77 4.11 -17.34
CA LYS A 62 17.00 4.87 -16.99
C LYS A 62 17.29 6.03 -17.97
N GLU A 63 16.53 6.16 -19.06
CA GLU A 63 16.78 7.12 -20.16
C GLU A 63 15.92 8.41 -20.11
N ASN A 64 15.19 8.67 -19.02
CA ASN A 64 14.48 9.96 -18.79
C ASN A 64 15.13 10.76 -17.66
#